data_AF-A0A945CKI0-F1
#
_entry.id   AF-A0A945CKI0-F1
#
_cell.length_a   1.000
_cell.length_b   1.000
_cell.length_c   1.000
_cell.angle_alpha   90.00
_cell.angle_beta   90.00
_cell.angle_gamma   90.00
#
_symmetry.space_group_name_H-M   'P 1'
#
loop_
_entity.id
_entity.type
_entity.pdbx_description
1 polymer ?
#
loop_
_entity_poly.entity_id
_entity_poly.type
_entity_poly.pdbx_seq_one_letter_code
_entity_poly.pdbx_strand_id
1 'polypeptide(L)'
;MRWLIWAHVLLLLGFPKLGIADEPPLARLYFWVPSEGLLDFATDYTEQLAPILASYDLVPASEPPPIDHYFSRFFLVEDIAQMAARVQALEADPMWETTLQALGADYGMENALPFHFGLYQTPAGSGQSASVGPGRSVPAGTGTTQDLWQTFSVHDGLPSASVNALLQDQTGNLWLATDAGLCRYDGEVFTTFTIDDGLPHDSIQALFEDRAGNLWIGTGAWNTPGAGVVRYDGRVFTTFTTQDGLVDNSIRAILEDRDGNLWFATGTFR
;
A
#
# COMPACT_ATOMS: atom_id res chain seq x y z
N MET A 1 1.99 3.13 -26.71
CA MET A 1 2.25 2.55 -25.38
C MET A 1 2.20 3.66 -24.34
N ARG A 2 1.05 3.85 -23.69
CA ARG A 2 0.91 4.71 -22.52
C ARG A 2 0.93 3.79 -21.31
N TRP A 3 1.94 3.94 -20.46
CA TRP A 3 1.98 3.29 -19.15
C TRP A 3 1.02 4.08 -18.24
N LEU A 4 -0.12 3.48 -17.91
CA LEU A 4 -1.00 3.99 -16.84
C LEU A 4 -0.31 3.67 -15.51
N ILE A 5 0.04 4.73 -14.77
CA ILE A 5 0.57 4.63 -13.41
C ILE A 5 -0.63 4.43 -12.48
N TRP A 6 -0.69 3.26 -11.85
CA TRP A 6 -1.72 2.90 -10.88
C TRP A 6 -1.42 3.57 -9.53
N ALA A 7 -2.30 4.46 -9.07
CA ALA A 7 -2.28 4.96 -7.70
C ALA A 7 -3.57 4.51 -7.00
N HIS A 8 -3.48 3.51 -6.13
CA HIS A 8 -4.62 3.15 -5.28
C HIS A 8 -4.58 4.02 -4.02
N VAL A 9 -5.46 5.01 -3.97
CA VAL A 9 -5.80 5.71 -2.74
C VAL A 9 -7.03 4.99 -2.17
N LEU A 10 -6.86 4.22 -1.10
CA LEU A 10 -8.00 3.60 -0.43
C LEU A 10 -8.58 4.54 0.64
N LEU A 11 -9.91 4.61 0.63
CA LEU A 11 -10.79 5.36 1.50
C LEU A 11 -11.23 4.45 2.68
N LEU A 12 -10.95 4.82 3.94
CA LEU A 12 -11.81 4.48 5.07
C LEU A 12 -13.02 5.40 4.95
N LEU A 13 -14.19 4.79 4.85
CA LEU A 13 -15.41 5.47 4.48
C LEU A 13 -15.72 6.63 5.42
N GLY A 14 -16.24 7.71 4.83
CA GLY A 14 -17.14 8.60 5.54
C GLY A 14 -18.40 7.84 5.91
N PHE A 15 -18.33 7.03 6.97
CA PHE A 15 -19.48 6.67 7.76
C PHE A 15 -19.50 7.56 9.02
N PRO A 16 -20.67 7.98 9.50
CA PRO A 16 -20.75 8.69 10.77
C PRO A 16 -20.12 7.82 11.86
N LYS A 17 -19.16 8.40 12.61
CA LYS A 17 -18.46 7.78 13.75
C LYS A 17 -19.36 6.81 14.52
N LEU A 18 -19.17 5.52 14.30
CA LEU A 18 -19.52 4.50 15.28
C LEU A 18 -18.26 4.29 16.11
N GLY A 19 -18.09 5.12 17.14
CA GLY A 19 -16.99 4.94 18.07
C GLY A 19 -17.14 3.59 18.77
N ILE A 20 -16.26 2.64 18.46
CA ILE A 20 -15.85 1.48 19.26
C ILE A 20 -14.49 1.02 18.71
N ALA A 21 -13.65 0.51 19.61
CA ALA A 21 -12.25 0.14 19.41
C ALA A 21 -12.01 -1.14 18.58
N ASP A 22 -13.02 -1.71 17.92
CA ASP A 22 -12.94 -2.98 17.18
C ASP A 22 -13.81 -2.88 15.91
N GLU A 23 -13.27 -2.30 14.83
CA GLU A 23 -13.89 -2.50 13.52
C GLU A 23 -13.56 -3.92 13.04
N PRO A 24 -14.55 -4.72 12.60
CA PRO A 24 -14.27 -6.06 12.07
C PRO A 24 -13.37 -5.92 10.83
N PRO A 25 -12.49 -6.90 10.54
CA PRO A 25 -11.78 -6.88 9.27
C PRO A 25 -12.78 -6.76 8.12
N LEU A 26 -12.33 -6.09 7.06
CA LEU A 26 -13.17 -5.75 5.93
C LEU A 26 -12.54 -6.34 4.68
N ALA A 27 -13.40 -6.72 3.74
CA ALA A 27 -12.98 -7.02 2.40
C ALA A 27 -13.65 -6.09 1.40
N ARG A 28 -12.94 -5.78 0.32
CA ARG A 28 -13.47 -5.03 -0.80
C ARG A 28 -13.24 -5.82 -2.08
N LEU A 29 -14.34 -6.13 -2.77
CA LEU A 29 -14.29 -6.52 -4.17
C LEU A 29 -14.52 -5.26 -5.00
N TYR A 30 -13.64 -5.00 -5.96
CA TYR A 30 -13.89 -3.99 -6.96
C TYR A 30 -13.60 -4.48 -8.36
N PHE A 31 -14.30 -3.88 -9.32
CA PHE A 31 -14.16 -4.10 -10.75
C PHE A 31 -13.79 -2.79 -11.41
N TRP A 32 -12.88 -2.86 -12.38
CA TRP A 32 -12.67 -1.75 -13.29
C TRP A 32 -13.71 -1.82 -14.40
N VAL A 33 -14.54 -0.79 -14.52
CA VAL A 33 -15.62 -0.71 -15.51
C VAL A 33 -15.48 0.62 -16.25
N PRO A 34 -15.51 0.65 -17.59
CA PRO A 34 -15.53 1.90 -18.35
C PRO A 34 -16.71 2.78 -17.88
N SER A 35 -16.50 4.09 -17.73
CA SER A 35 -17.52 4.99 -17.14
C SER A 35 -18.85 4.96 -17.87
N GLU A 36 -18.85 4.69 -19.18
CA GLU A 36 -20.05 4.60 -20.01
C GLU A 36 -20.95 3.41 -19.62
N GLY A 37 -20.37 2.35 -19.03
CA GLY A 37 -21.08 1.13 -18.64
C GLY A 37 -21.31 0.99 -17.13
N LEU A 38 -20.81 1.91 -16.30
CA LEU A 38 -20.84 1.77 -14.84
C LEU A 38 -22.27 1.69 -14.26
N LEU A 39 -23.22 2.39 -14.87
CA LEU A 39 -24.63 2.39 -14.46
C LEU A 39 -25.31 1.04 -14.70
N ASP A 40 -24.99 0.39 -15.82
CA ASP A 40 -25.59 -0.89 -16.21
C ASP A 40 -24.94 -2.07 -15.47
N PHE A 41 -23.66 -1.92 -15.12
CA PHE A 41 -22.87 -2.96 -14.46
C PHE A 41 -23.43 -3.40 -13.10
N ALA A 42 -24.18 -2.55 -12.39
CA ALA A 42 -24.84 -2.95 -11.15
C ALA A 42 -25.84 -4.10 -11.36
N THR A 43 -26.52 -4.10 -12.52
CA THR A 43 -27.47 -5.16 -12.91
C THR A 43 -26.70 -6.43 -13.26
N ASP A 44 -25.69 -6.33 -14.13
CA ASP A 44 -24.86 -7.47 -14.51
C ASP A 44 -24.17 -8.13 -13.32
N TYR A 45 -23.66 -7.32 -12.38
CA TYR A 45 -23.11 -7.82 -11.13
C TYR A 45 -24.16 -8.64 -10.37
N THR A 46 -25.37 -8.12 -10.22
CA THR A 46 -26.44 -8.76 -9.45
C THR A 46 -26.92 -10.06 -10.11
N GLU A 47 -27.03 -10.06 -11.44
CA GLU A 47 -27.56 -11.20 -12.19
C GLU A 47 -26.52 -12.29 -12.46
N GLN A 48 -25.26 -11.90 -12.69
CA GLN A 48 -24.23 -12.82 -13.19
C GLN A 48 -23.15 -13.14 -12.15
N LEU A 49 -22.68 -12.15 -11.38
CA LEU A 49 -21.55 -12.34 -10.46
C LEU A 49 -21.98 -12.68 -9.02
N ALA A 50 -23.01 -12.01 -8.51
CA ALA A 50 -23.51 -12.20 -7.15
C ALA A 50 -23.96 -13.65 -6.85
N PRO A 51 -24.60 -14.40 -7.78
CA PRO A 51 -24.94 -15.81 -7.54
C PRO A 51 -23.71 -16.70 -7.40
N ILE A 52 -22.64 -16.43 -8.16
CA ILE A 52 -21.38 -17.18 -8.07
C ILE A 52 -20.72 -16.89 -6.72
N LEU A 53 -20.60 -15.61 -6.34
CA LEU A 53 -20.05 -15.18 -5.05
C LEU A 53 -20.80 -15.82 -3.87
N ALA A 54 -22.14 -15.85 -3.93
CA ALA A 54 -22.97 -16.46 -2.90
C ALA A 54 -22.71 -17.97 -2.73
N SER A 55 -22.26 -18.68 -3.77
CA SER A 55 -21.91 -20.10 -3.68
C SER A 55 -20.65 -20.36 -2.85
N TYR A 56 -19.84 -19.33 -2.60
CA TYR A 56 -18.65 -19.33 -1.76
C TYR A 56 -18.86 -18.61 -0.41
N ASP A 57 -20.11 -18.36 0.00
CA ASP A 57 -20.46 -17.56 1.18
C ASP A 57 -19.88 -16.12 1.14
N LEU A 58 -19.68 -15.56 -0.06
CA LEU A 58 -19.22 -14.19 -0.26
C LEU A 58 -20.43 -13.28 -0.53
N VAL A 59 -21.09 -12.84 0.54
CA VAL A 59 -22.25 -11.95 0.46
C VAL A 59 -21.87 -10.52 0.85
N PRO A 60 -22.04 -9.51 -0.03
CA PRO A 60 -21.75 -8.12 0.30
C PRO A 60 -22.58 -7.60 1.47
N ALA A 61 -21.94 -6.87 2.38
CA ALA A 61 -22.58 -6.19 3.50
C ALA A 61 -23.12 -4.81 3.12
N SER A 62 -22.48 -4.13 2.16
CA SER A 62 -22.94 -2.83 1.66
C SER A 62 -22.41 -2.47 0.28
N GLU A 63 -23.11 -1.55 -0.36
CA GLU A 63 -22.70 -0.86 -1.59
C GLU A 63 -22.18 0.54 -1.24
N PRO A 64 -20.89 0.81 -1.45
CA PRO A 64 -20.36 2.16 -1.28
C PRO A 64 -20.76 3.08 -2.43
N PRO A 65 -20.69 4.41 -2.22
CA PRO A 65 -20.89 5.36 -3.29
C PRO A 65 -19.90 5.08 -4.45
N PRO A 66 -20.36 5.17 -5.71
CA PRO A 66 -19.50 4.94 -6.86
C PRO A 66 -18.39 6.00 -6.91
N ILE A 67 -17.21 5.56 -7.30
CA ILE A 67 -16.08 6.42 -7.68
C ILE A 67 -15.89 6.20 -9.18
N ASP A 68 -15.56 7.24 -9.94
CA ASP A 68 -15.39 7.16 -11.40
C ASP A 68 -14.57 5.91 -11.80
N HIS A 69 -15.10 5.15 -12.78
CA HIS A 69 -14.55 3.89 -13.30
C HIS A 69 -14.51 2.66 -12.37
N TYR A 70 -15.05 2.75 -11.14
CA TYR A 70 -14.99 1.65 -10.19
C TYR A 70 -16.36 1.27 -9.64
N PHE A 71 -16.73 0.01 -9.85
CA PHE A 71 -17.80 -0.64 -9.13
C PHE A 71 -17.21 -1.42 -7.95
N SER A 72 -17.79 -1.33 -6.75
CA SER A 72 -17.26 -2.07 -5.60
C SER A 72 -18.32 -2.53 -4.60
N ARG A 73 -17.94 -3.52 -3.79
CA ARG A 73 -18.75 -4.13 -2.73
C ARG A 73 -17.88 -4.36 -1.50
N PHE A 74 -18.44 -4.07 -0.33
CA PHE A 74 -17.80 -4.35 0.95
C PHE A 74 -18.33 -5.63 1.57
N PHE A 75 -17.47 -6.38 2.24
CA PHE A 75 -17.80 -7.60 2.96
C PHE A 75 -17.30 -7.45 4.40
N LEU A 76 -18.10 -7.96 5.34
CA LEU A 76 -17.66 -8.15 6.71
C LEU A 76 -16.82 -9.43 6.76
N VAL A 77 -15.69 -9.37 7.47
CA VAL A 77 -14.79 -10.51 7.65
C VAL A 77 -14.78 -10.88 9.12
N GLU A 78 -15.22 -12.08 9.45
CA GLU A 78 -15.09 -12.64 10.79
C GLU A 78 -13.72 -13.29 10.98
N ASP A 79 -13.23 -13.96 9.94
CA ASP A 79 -11.94 -14.65 9.89
C ASP A 79 -11.26 -14.41 8.54
N ILE A 80 -10.07 -13.78 8.57
CA ILE A 80 -9.30 -13.41 7.38
C ILE A 80 -8.82 -14.66 6.62
N ALA A 81 -8.39 -15.70 7.33
CA ALA A 81 -7.87 -16.92 6.71
C ALA A 81 -8.98 -17.70 6.01
N GLN A 82 -10.16 -17.79 6.64
CA GLN A 82 -11.34 -18.40 6.02
C GLN A 82 -11.81 -17.60 4.80
N MET A 83 -11.85 -16.26 4.90
CA MET A 83 -12.21 -15.40 3.78
C MET A 83 -11.20 -15.53 2.62
N ALA A 84 -9.90 -15.55 2.91
CA ALA A 84 -8.86 -15.77 1.90
C ALA A 84 -9.02 -17.12 1.19
N ALA A 85 -9.36 -18.19 1.91
CA ALA A 85 -9.62 -19.49 1.32
C ALA A 85 -10.85 -19.48 0.38
N ARG A 86 -11.93 -18.77 0.75
CA ARG A 86 -13.12 -18.59 -0.10
C ARG A 86 -12.79 -17.82 -1.38
N VAL A 87 -12.02 -16.73 -1.25
CA VAL A 87 -11.57 -15.93 -2.40
C VAL A 87 -10.69 -16.76 -3.32
N GLN A 88 -9.73 -17.52 -2.78
CA GLN A 88 -8.87 -18.39 -3.58
C GLN A 88 -9.67 -19.47 -4.33
N ALA A 89 -10.70 -20.03 -3.70
CA ALA A 89 -11.59 -20.99 -4.34
C ALA A 89 -12.43 -20.36 -5.45
N LEU A 90 -12.94 -19.14 -5.25
CA LEU A 90 -13.63 -18.36 -6.29
C LEU A 90 -12.70 -18.06 -7.48
N GLU A 91 -11.47 -17.62 -7.24
CA GLU A 91 -10.49 -17.30 -8.28
C GLU A 91 -10.11 -18.54 -9.13
N ALA A 92 -10.25 -19.74 -8.57
CA ALA A 92 -10.03 -21.00 -9.26
C ALA A 92 -11.27 -21.56 -9.97
N ASP A 93 -12.44 -20.91 -9.84
CA ASP A 93 -13.70 -21.37 -10.43
C ASP A 93 -13.78 -21.05 -11.93
N PRO A 94 -13.90 -22.05 -12.82
CA PRO A 94 -14.05 -21.80 -14.26
C PRO A 94 -15.29 -20.99 -14.62
N MET A 95 -16.37 -21.08 -13.84
CA MET A 95 -17.57 -20.27 -14.05
C MET A 95 -17.27 -18.80 -13.80
N TRP A 96 -16.54 -18.50 -12.72
CA TRP A 96 -16.10 -17.14 -12.41
C TRP A 96 -15.26 -16.56 -13.55
N GLU A 97 -14.25 -17.30 -14.01
CA GLU A 97 -13.39 -16.87 -15.12
C GLU A 97 -14.19 -16.64 -16.41
N THR A 98 -15.08 -17.57 -16.77
CA THR A 98 -15.89 -17.48 -18.00
C THR A 98 -16.86 -16.30 -17.94
N THR A 99 -17.49 -16.04 -16.80
CA THR A 99 -18.39 -14.89 -16.62
C THR A 99 -17.60 -13.58 -16.73
N LEU A 100 -16.40 -13.48 -16.15
CA LEU A 100 -15.55 -12.29 -16.29
C LEU A 100 -15.09 -12.07 -17.73
N GLN A 101 -14.83 -13.13 -18.50
CA GLN A 101 -14.51 -13.02 -19.94
C GLN A 101 -15.69 -12.47 -20.75
N ALA A 102 -16.91 -12.99 -20.50
CA ALA A 102 -18.11 -12.52 -21.17
C ALA A 102 -18.39 -11.04 -20.86
N LEU A 103 -18.34 -10.66 -19.57
CA LEU A 103 -18.49 -9.27 -19.16
C LEU A 103 -17.38 -8.40 -19.75
N GLY A 104 -16.12 -8.86 -19.74
CA GLY A 104 -15.02 -8.12 -20.38
C GLY A 104 -15.34 -7.75 -21.83
N ALA A 105 -15.89 -8.69 -22.61
CA ALA A 105 -16.31 -8.45 -23.99
C ALA A 105 -17.51 -7.47 -24.09
N ASP A 106 -18.52 -7.60 -23.23
CA ASP A 106 -19.69 -6.72 -23.20
C ASP A 106 -19.31 -5.26 -22.91
N TYR A 107 -18.27 -5.06 -22.09
CA TYR A 107 -17.71 -3.74 -21.77
C TYR A 107 -16.55 -3.32 -22.69
N GLY A 108 -16.38 -3.98 -23.84
CA GLY A 108 -15.45 -3.58 -24.90
C GLY A 108 -13.96 -3.83 -24.60
N MET A 109 -13.64 -4.77 -23.71
CA MET A 109 -12.28 -5.14 -23.34
C MET A 109 -11.77 -6.31 -24.20
N GLU A 110 -10.47 -6.33 -24.47
CA GLU A 110 -9.83 -7.48 -25.15
C GLU A 110 -9.64 -8.69 -24.21
N ASN A 111 -9.64 -8.44 -22.90
CA ASN A 111 -9.40 -9.43 -21.85
C ASN A 111 -10.62 -9.52 -20.91
N ALA A 112 -10.59 -10.50 -20.00
CA ALA A 112 -11.56 -10.60 -18.93
C ALA A 112 -11.65 -9.30 -18.09
N LEU A 113 -12.85 -9.04 -17.58
CA LEU A 113 -13.13 -7.89 -16.72
C LEU A 113 -12.16 -7.88 -15.52
N PRO A 114 -11.32 -6.84 -15.36
CA PRO A 114 -10.36 -6.77 -14.27
C PRO A 114 -11.10 -6.61 -12.94
N PHE A 115 -10.74 -7.44 -11.97
CA PHE A 115 -11.23 -7.34 -10.61
C PHE A 115 -10.09 -7.47 -9.61
N HIS A 116 -10.36 -7.03 -8.39
CA HIS A 116 -9.48 -7.26 -7.25
C HIS A 116 -10.31 -7.48 -5.99
N PHE A 117 -9.94 -8.50 -5.23
CA PHE A 117 -10.50 -8.79 -3.93
C PHE A 117 -9.45 -8.50 -2.86
N GLY A 118 -9.57 -7.35 -2.20
CA GLY A 118 -8.65 -6.92 -1.15
C GLY A 118 -9.19 -7.30 0.22
N LEU A 119 -8.34 -7.93 1.03
CA LEU A 119 -8.60 -8.21 2.45
C LEU A 119 -7.78 -7.23 3.29
N TYR A 120 -8.39 -6.63 4.31
CA TYR A 120 -7.68 -5.76 5.24
C TYR A 120 -8.23 -5.85 6.66
N GLN A 121 -7.37 -5.53 7.62
CA GLN A 121 -7.70 -5.54 9.04
C GLN A 121 -7.36 -4.18 9.67
N THR A 122 -8.26 -3.70 10.52
CA THR A 122 -8.05 -2.51 11.34
C THR A 122 -8.43 -2.84 12.79
N PRO A 123 -7.53 -2.71 13.77
CA PRO A 123 -6.11 -2.40 13.64
C PRO A 123 -5.35 -3.50 12.86
N ALA A 124 -4.24 -3.14 12.22
CA ALA A 124 -3.33 -4.13 11.66
C ALA A 124 -2.83 -5.09 12.75
N GLY A 125 -2.36 -6.27 12.35
CA GLY A 125 -1.72 -7.24 13.23
C GLY A 125 -0.47 -6.67 13.93
N SER A 126 0.22 -7.48 14.73
CA SER A 126 1.37 -7.01 15.51
C SER A 126 2.62 -6.70 14.67
N GLY A 127 2.67 -7.15 13.41
CA GLY A 127 3.86 -7.07 12.58
C GLY A 127 5.01 -7.97 13.08
N GLN A 128 6.09 -8.00 12.32
CA GLN A 128 7.33 -8.71 12.64
C GLN A 128 8.41 -7.69 13.02
N SER A 129 9.05 -7.87 14.18
CA SER A 129 10.06 -6.95 14.68
C SER A 129 11.49 -7.47 14.41
N ALA A 130 12.37 -6.57 13.96
CA ALA A 130 13.79 -6.80 13.76
C ALA A 130 14.63 -5.78 14.53
N SER A 131 15.73 -6.23 15.11
CA SER A 131 16.71 -5.33 15.73
C SER A 131 17.39 -4.48 14.67
N VAL A 132 17.60 -3.20 14.96
CA VAL A 132 18.23 -2.28 14.02
C VAL A 132 19.75 -2.33 14.18
N GLY A 133 20.45 -2.59 13.08
CA GLY A 133 21.90 -2.51 12.99
C GLY A 133 22.41 -1.07 13.13
N PRO A 134 23.74 -0.87 13.26
CA PRO A 134 24.31 0.47 13.41
C PRO A 134 24.16 1.34 12.15
N GLY A 135 23.85 0.74 10.99
CA GLY A 135 23.89 1.43 9.71
C GLY A 135 25.31 1.73 9.25
N ARG A 136 25.49 1.91 7.95
CA ARG A 136 26.72 2.43 7.38
C ARG A 136 26.75 3.95 7.52
N SER A 137 27.68 4.46 8.32
CA SER A 137 27.90 5.90 8.49
C SER A 137 29.04 6.41 7.63
N VAL A 138 28.78 7.47 6.84
CA VAL A 138 29.74 8.13 5.97
C VAL A 138 29.69 9.64 6.24
N PRO A 139 30.81 10.29 6.65
CA PRO A 139 30.84 11.74 6.78
C PRO A 139 30.45 12.41 5.47
N ALA A 140 29.63 13.45 5.56
CA ALA A 140 29.22 14.21 4.41
C ALA A 140 30.42 14.90 3.76
N GLY A 141 30.54 14.75 2.45
CA GLY A 141 31.46 15.56 1.65
C GLY A 141 31.07 17.03 1.70
N THR A 142 31.90 17.89 1.10
CA THR A 142 31.57 19.33 1.03
C THR A 142 30.40 19.63 0.09
N GLY A 143 29.98 18.66 -0.73
CA GLY A 143 29.01 18.87 -1.79
C GLY A 143 29.54 19.82 -2.87
N THR A 144 28.70 20.10 -3.86
CA THR A 144 28.93 21.15 -4.85
C THR A 144 28.00 22.31 -4.55
N THR A 145 28.55 23.52 -4.39
CA THR A 145 27.74 24.73 -4.19
C THR A 145 27.54 25.44 -5.52
N GLN A 146 26.28 25.74 -5.85
CA GLN A 146 25.90 26.59 -6.97
C GLN A 146 24.81 27.56 -6.53
N ASP A 147 25.15 28.85 -6.51
CA ASP A 147 24.32 29.94 -5.98
C ASP A 147 23.83 29.68 -4.54
N LEU A 148 22.52 29.47 -4.36
CA LEU A 148 21.88 29.22 -3.07
C LEU A 148 21.78 27.71 -2.74
N TRP A 149 22.23 26.84 -3.64
CA TRP A 149 22.07 25.40 -3.52
C TRP A 149 23.38 24.71 -3.17
N GLN A 150 23.33 23.83 -2.17
CA GLN A 150 24.37 22.85 -1.91
C GLN A 150 23.86 21.47 -2.30
N THR A 151 24.57 20.83 -3.23
CA THR A 151 24.20 19.53 -3.78
C THR A 151 25.13 18.47 -3.22
N PHE A 152 24.55 17.42 -2.65
CA PHE A 152 25.26 16.22 -2.22
C PHE A 152 24.98 15.07 -3.20
N SER A 153 26.00 14.29 -3.48
CA SER A 153 25.94 13.13 -4.37
C SER A 153 26.43 11.86 -3.67
N VAL A 154 26.47 10.75 -4.41
CA VAL A 154 27.09 9.50 -3.91
C VAL A 154 28.58 9.66 -3.58
N HIS A 155 29.26 10.65 -4.14
CA HIS A 155 30.64 10.97 -3.79
C HIS A 155 30.76 11.71 -2.45
N ASP A 156 29.66 12.31 -1.99
CA ASP A 156 29.57 13.05 -0.73
C ASP A 156 28.96 12.21 0.40
N GLY A 157 28.67 10.93 0.16
CA GLY A 157 28.17 10.00 1.17
C GLY A 157 26.71 9.57 1.03
N LEU A 158 25.94 10.12 0.07
CA LEU A 158 24.60 9.56 -0.21
C LEU A 158 24.72 8.12 -0.69
N PRO A 159 23.81 7.22 -0.28
CA PRO A 159 23.85 5.82 -0.71
C PRO A 159 23.36 5.61 -2.15
N SER A 160 22.52 6.51 -2.67
CA SER A 160 21.98 6.46 -4.03
C SER A 160 21.80 7.85 -4.61
N ALA A 161 21.86 7.95 -5.95
CA ALA A 161 21.49 9.16 -6.68
C ALA A 161 19.96 9.33 -6.80
N SER A 162 19.20 8.25 -6.58
CA SER A 162 17.74 8.27 -6.56
C SER A 162 17.26 8.50 -5.13
N VAL A 163 16.65 9.66 -4.89
CA VAL A 163 15.92 9.98 -3.65
C VAL A 163 14.44 10.08 -4.00
N ASN A 164 13.64 9.14 -3.48
CA ASN A 164 12.22 8.99 -3.78
C ASN A 164 11.34 9.85 -2.87
N ALA A 165 11.76 10.05 -1.62
CA ALA A 165 11.09 10.92 -0.65
C ALA A 165 12.11 11.53 0.32
N LEU A 166 11.76 12.69 0.85
CA LEU A 166 12.53 13.43 1.85
C LEU A 166 11.60 13.82 2.99
N LEU A 167 12.04 13.62 4.22
CA LEU A 167 11.32 13.98 5.44
C LEU A 167 12.30 14.61 6.42
N GLN A 168 11.92 15.70 7.09
CA GLN A 168 12.64 16.17 8.27
C GLN A 168 11.92 15.67 9.52
N ASP A 169 12.64 14.99 10.42
CA ASP A 169 12.06 14.54 11.67
C ASP A 169 11.94 15.67 12.71
N GLN A 170 11.19 15.42 13.79
CA GLN A 170 10.98 16.38 14.89
C GLN A 170 12.28 16.79 15.60
N THR A 171 13.37 16.03 15.45
CA THR A 171 14.69 16.34 16.04
C THR A 171 15.60 17.12 15.08
N GLY A 172 15.15 17.33 13.84
CA GLY A 172 15.85 18.11 12.82
C GLY A 172 16.67 17.29 11.84
N ASN A 173 16.74 15.96 11.96
CA ASN A 173 17.45 15.13 10.98
C ASN A 173 16.66 15.04 9.68
N LEU A 174 17.35 14.91 8.56
CA LEU A 174 16.76 14.59 7.27
C LEU A 174 16.78 13.08 7.05
N TRP A 175 15.62 12.51 6.74
CA TRP A 175 15.45 11.14 6.30
C TRP A 175 15.20 11.12 4.80
N LEU A 176 15.97 10.29 4.09
CA LEU A 176 15.91 10.12 2.65
C LEU A 176 15.50 8.68 2.35
N ALA A 177 14.40 8.53 1.62
CA ALA A 177 14.03 7.27 1.00
C ALA A 177 14.81 7.12 -0.29
N THR A 178 15.61 6.07 -0.40
CA THR A 178 16.47 5.86 -1.57
C THR A 178 16.27 4.48 -2.17
N ASP A 179 16.81 4.26 -3.37
CA ASP A 179 16.83 2.93 -3.99
C ASP A 179 17.86 1.96 -3.35
N ALA A 180 18.67 2.45 -2.39
CA ALA A 180 19.75 1.70 -1.75
C ALA A 180 19.74 1.84 -0.22
N GLY A 181 18.54 1.92 0.37
CA GLY A 181 18.31 1.94 1.81
C GLY A 181 17.63 3.20 2.32
N LEU A 182 17.33 3.19 3.62
CA LEU A 182 16.88 4.37 4.36
C LEU A 182 18.10 5.15 4.83
N CYS A 183 18.22 6.41 4.45
CA CYS A 183 19.34 7.25 4.86
C CYS A 183 18.89 8.33 5.83
N ARG A 184 19.60 8.49 6.96
CA ARG A 184 19.48 9.63 7.86
C ARG A 184 20.68 10.55 7.68
N TYR A 185 20.44 11.84 7.62
CA TYR A 185 21.44 12.89 7.59
C TYR A 185 21.21 13.85 8.76
N ASP A 186 22.20 13.98 9.63
CA ASP A 186 22.16 14.83 10.83
C ASP A 186 22.78 16.23 10.61
N GLY A 187 23.18 16.54 9.38
CA GLY A 187 23.91 17.77 9.03
C GLY A 187 25.41 17.55 8.82
N GLU A 188 25.97 16.44 9.30
CA GLU A 188 27.40 16.12 9.18
C GLU A 188 27.66 14.72 8.62
N VAL A 189 26.79 13.75 8.88
CA VAL A 189 26.99 12.33 8.57
C VAL A 189 25.75 11.75 7.92
N PHE A 190 25.94 11.00 6.84
CA PHE A 190 24.93 10.13 6.25
C PHE A 190 25.02 8.74 6.89
N THR A 191 23.99 8.32 7.61
CA THR A 191 23.83 6.95 8.14
C THR A 191 22.79 6.21 7.32
N THR A 192 23.21 5.18 6.59
CA THR A 192 22.32 4.36 5.76
C THR A 192 22.01 3.03 6.45
N PHE A 193 20.74 2.67 6.52
CA PHE A 193 20.25 1.36 6.96
C PHE A 193 19.80 0.55 5.76
N THR A 194 20.20 -0.72 5.70
CA THR A 194 19.83 -1.66 4.63
C THR A 194 19.21 -2.94 5.21
N ILE A 195 18.97 -3.95 4.37
CA ILE A 195 18.58 -5.29 4.81
C ILE A 195 19.55 -5.90 5.84
N ASP A 196 20.84 -5.56 5.76
CA ASP A 196 21.84 -6.05 6.71
C ASP A 196 21.68 -5.42 8.10
N ASP A 197 20.99 -4.28 8.19
CA ASP A 197 20.66 -3.56 9.42
C ASP A 197 19.23 -3.83 9.90
N GLY A 198 18.54 -4.81 9.32
CA GLY A 198 17.20 -5.25 9.75
C GLY A 198 16.03 -4.60 9.03
N LEU A 199 16.25 -3.78 7.99
CA LEU A 199 15.17 -3.42 7.07
C LEU A 199 14.71 -4.66 6.28
N PRO A 200 13.43 -4.74 5.89
CA PRO A 200 12.96 -5.85 5.05
C PRO A 200 13.25 -5.65 3.55
N HIS A 201 13.63 -4.43 3.13
CA HIS A 201 13.85 -4.07 1.74
C HIS A 201 14.74 -2.82 1.62
N ASP A 202 15.59 -2.76 0.58
CA ASP A 202 16.50 -1.62 0.36
C ASP A 202 15.86 -0.48 -0.45
N SER A 203 14.95 -0.78 -1.38
CA SER A 203 14.25 0.29 -2.10
C SER A 203 13.10 0.84 -1.26
N ILE A 204 13.21 2.12 -0.93
CA ILE A 204 12.27 2.87 -0.11
C ILE A 204 11.58 3.93 -0.98
N GLN A 205 10.25 4.03 -0.88
CA GLN A 205 9.43 4.92 -1.71
C GLN A 205 8.76 6.04 -0.92
N ALA A 206 8.39 5.79 0.34
CA ALA A 206 7.64 6.74 1.13
C ALA A 206 8.20 6.85 2.55
N LEU A 207 8.11 8.05 3.12
CA LEU A 207 8.43 8.33 4.50
C LEU A 207 7.33 9.18 5.12
N PHE A 208 7.04 8.93 6.39
CA PHE A 208 6.14 9.75 7.18
C PHE A 208 6.49 9.62 8.66
N GLU A 209 6.51 10.72 9.40
CA GLU A 209 6.65 10.67 10.87
C GLU A 209 5.27 10.88 11.49
N ASP A 210 4.84 9.95 12.34
CA ASP A 210 3.57 10.09 13.06
C ASP A 210 3.67 11.09 14.22
N ARG A 211 2.53 11.48 14.77
CA ARG A 211 2.46 12.39 15.94
C ARG A 211 3.18 11.88 17.18
N ALA A 212 3.46 10.57 17.28
CA ALA A 212 4.20 9.97 18.38
C ALA A 212 5.72 9.96 18.12
N GLY A 213 6.18 10.42 16.96
CA GLY A 213 7.59 10.47 16.57
C GLY A 213 8.12 9.16 16.00
N ASN A 214 7.25 8.20 15.64
CA ASN A 214 7.68 7.01 14.92
C ASN A 214 7.81 7.32 13.44
N LEU A 215 8.87 6.81 12.83
CA LEU A 215 9.08 6.91 11.40
C LEU A 215 8.42 5.71 10.69
N TRP A 216 7.51 5.99 9.78
CA TRP A 216 6.85 5.04 8.90
C TRP A 216 7.50 5.07 7.53
N ILE A 217 7.81 3.88 7.01
CA ILE A 217 8.67 3.67 5.85
C ILE A 217 7.93 2.76 4.88
N GLY A 218 7.63 3.28 3.70
CA GLY A 218 7.01 2.52 2.62
C GLY A 218 8.06 1.90 1.72
N THR A 219 8.00 0.58 1.55
CA THR A 219 8.96 -0.17 0.75
C THR A 219 8.45 -0.50 -0.66
N GLY A 220 9.39 -0.72 -1.58
CA GLY A 220 9.14 -1.07 -2.98
C GLY A 220 9.79 -0.08 -3.93
N ALA A 221 9.57 -0.25 -5.24
CA ALA A 221 9.99 0.69 -6.27
C ALA A 221 8.90 0.84 -7.33
N TRP A 222 9.20 1.43 -8.50
CA TRP A 222 8.31 1.40 -9.67
C TRP A 222 8.44 0.14 -10.52
N ASN A 223 9.47 -0.69 -10.29
CA ASN A 223 9.72 -1.96 -10.97
C ASN A 223 9.98 -3.15 -10.03
N THR A 224 9.93 -2.93 -8.71
CA THR A 224 10.26 -3.93 -7.70
C THR A 224 9.14 -3.97 -6.66
N PRO A 225 8.54 -5.15 -6.38
CA PRO A 225 7.55 -5.30 -5.32
C PRO A 225 8.09 -4.84 -3.97
N GLY A 226 7.23 -4.26 -3.13
CA GLY A 226 7.59 -3.91 -1.75
C GLY A 226 7.54 -5.11 -0.80
N ALA A 227 8.07 -4.89 0.40
CA ALA A 227 8.07 -5.82 1.53
C ALA A 227 7.17 -5.34 2.70
N GLY A 228 6.24 -4.43 2.44
CA GLY A 228 5.28 -3.91 3.41
C GLY A 228 5.60 -2.49 3.87
N VAL A 229 4.97 -2.09 4.99
CA VAL A 229 5.28 -0.85 5.70
C VAL A 229 6.12 -1.17 6.93
N VAL A 230 7.13 -0.36 7.20
CA VAL A 230 7.98 -0.50 8.39
C VAL A 230 7.75 0.68 9.31
N ARG A 231 7.48 0.41 10.58
CA ARG A 231 7.54 1.40 11.66
C ARG A 231 8.88 1.33 12.36
N TYR A 232 9.52 2.47 12.55
CA TYR A 232 10.73 2.63 13.32
C TYR A 232 10.47 3.54 14.52
N ASP A 233 10.66 3.01 15.73
CA ASP A 233 10.47 3.72 17.00
C ASP A 233 11.76 4.35 17.56
N GLY A 234 12.82 4.38 16.74
CA GLY A 234 14.17 4.79 17.16
C GLY A 234 15.04 3.64 17.68
N ARG A 235 14.52 2.41 17.78
CA ARG A 235 15.25 1.24 18.28
C ARG A 235 15.00 -0.04 17.48
N VAL A 236 13.78 -0.24 17.00
CA VAL A 236 13.31 -1.48 16.38
C VAL A 236 12.59 -1.16 15.08
N PHE A 237 12.82 -1.96 14.05
CA PHE A 237 11.98 -1.98 12.85
C PHE A 237 10.85 -2.99 13.06
N THR A 238 9.59 -2.55 13.00
CA THR A 238 8.41 -3.42 12.97
C THR A 238 7.80 -3.37 11.58
N THR A 239 7.82 -4.50 10.86
CA THR A 239 7.29 -4.63 9.50
C THR A 239 5.88 -5.21 9.53
N PHE A 240 4.96 -4.57 8.82
CA PHE A 240 3.60 -5.04 8.59
C PHE A 240 3.42 -5.39 7.11
N THR A 241 2.79 -6.52 6.85
CA THR A 241 2.60 -7.08 5.50
C THR A 241 1.14 -7.39 5.23
N THR A 242 0.83 -7.99 4.07
CA THR A 242 -0.49 -8.55 3.78
C THR A 242 -0.93 -9.63 4.80
N GLN A 243 0.01 -10.29 5.48
CA GLN A 243 -0.31 -11.22 6.58
C GLN A 243 -0.83 -10.51 7.84
N ASP A 244 -0.51 -9.22 7.98
CA ASP A 244 -0.93 -8.37 9.10
C ASP A 244 -2.16 -7.53 8.74
N GLY A 245 -2.75 -7.72 7.55
CA GLY A 245 -3.94 -7.01 7.11
C GLY A 245 -3.71 -5.83 6.16
N LEU A 246 -2.51 -5.67 5.59
CA LEU A 246 -2.32 -4.77 4.44
C LEU A 246 -2.94 -5.35 3.16
N VAL A 247 -3.38 -4.47 2.26
CA VAL A 247 -3.93 -4.89 0.95
C VAL A 247 -2.83 -5.27 -0.05
N ASP A 248 -1.66 -4.61 0.02
CA ASP A 248 -0.49 -4.89 -0.81
C ASP A 248 0.78 -4.46 -0.04
N ASN A 249 1.92 -5.09 -0.36
CA ASN A 249 3.20 -4.82 0.29
C ASN A 249 3.98 -3.64 -0.34
N SER A 250 3.51 -3.10 -1.47
CA SER A 250 4.14 -2.00 -2.20
C SER A 250 3.50 -0.67 -1.79
N ILE A 251 4.19 0.06 -0.91
CA ILE A 251 3.66 1.26 -0.28
C ILE A 251 4.21 2.51 -0.96
N ARG A 252 3.31 3.34 -1.50
CA ARG A 252 3.63 4.51 -2.33
C ARG A 252 3.51 5.84 -1.61
N ALA A 253 2.62 5.93 -0.63
CA ALA A 253 2.45 7.11 0.19
C ALA A 253 1.89 6.72 1.56
N ILE A 254 2.18 7.56 2.55
CA ILE A 254 1.76 7.38 3.93
C ILE A 254 1.21 8.72 4.43
N LEU A 255 0.09 8.71 5.13
CA LEU A 255 -0.55 9.89 5.71
C LEU A 255 -1.17 9.54 7.07
N GLU A 256 -1.16 10.49 8.00
CA GLU A 256 -1.97 10.41 9.23
C GLU A 256 -3.15 11.38 9.16
N ASP A 257 -4.35 10.91 9.50
CA ASP A 257 -5.54 11.77 9.57
C ASP A 257 -5.66 12.53 10.89
N ARG A 258 -6.76 13.28 11.05
CA ARG A 258 -7.02 14.08 12.25
C ARG A 258 -7.26 13.26 13.52
N ASP A 259 -7.86 12.08 13.38
CA ASP A 259 -8.18 11.18 14.49
C ASP A 259 -6.96 10.30 14.88
N GLY A 260 -5.88 10.34 14.10
CA GLY A 260 -4.62 9.64 14.38
C GLY A 260 -4.47 8.30 13.65
N ASN A 261 -5.35 8.01 12.69
CA ASN A 261 -5.22 6.79 11.88
C ASN A 261 -4.20 7.00 10.78
N LEU A 262 -3.47 5.93 10.46
CA LEU A 262 -2.50 5.90 9.37
C LEU A 262 -3.11 5.30 8.11
N TRP A 263 -2.76 5.92 7.00
CA TRP A 263 -3.27 5.66 5.67
C TRP A 263 -2.11 5.29 4.76
N PHE A 264 -2.19 4.12 4.14
CA PHE A 264 -1.16 3.60 3.27
C PHE A 264 -1.71 3.50 1.84
N ALA A 265 -1.20 4.33 0.93
CA ALA A 265 -1.50 4.20 -0.48
C ALA A 265 -0.65 3.09 -1.07
N THR A 266 -1.27 2.12 -1.73
CA THR A 266 -0.58 0.97 -2.29
C THR A 266 -0.58 0.99 -3.81
N GLY A 267 0.42 0.35 -4.42
CA GLY A 267 0.51 0.21 -5.87
C GLY A 267 0.57 -1.25 -6.24
N THR A 268 -0.52 -1.82 -6.74
CA THR A 268 -0.52 -3.20 -7.24
C THR A 268 0.44 -3.33 -8.42
N PHE A 269 1.48 -4.13 -8.25
CA PHE A 269 2.20 -4.71 -9.37
C PHE A 269 1.42 -5.93 -9.86
N ARG A 270 0.62 -5.77 -10.92
CA ARG A 270 0.09 -6.90 -11.70
C ARG A 270 0.21 -6.58 -13.19
#